data_AF-A0A0Q7FRA9-F1
#
_entry.id   AF-A0A0Q7FRA9-F1
#
_cell.length_a   1.000
_cell.length_b   1.000
_cell.length_c   1.000
_cell.angle_alpha   90.00
_cell.angle_beta   90.00
_cell.angle_gamma   90.00
#
_symmetry.space_group_name_H-M   'P 1'
#
loop_
_entity.id
_entity.type
_entity.pdbx_description
1 polymer ?
#
loop_
_entity_poly.entity_id
_entity_poly.type
_entity_poly.pdbx_seq_one_letter_code
_entity_poly.pdbx_strand_id
1 'polypeptide(L)'
;MNIFNFVFYKMYKSTARVNDLSPEIATIIFLSVIMFLNVFSVLLLGNISIENIGRNKIFLLLTIILVFNFYYFLNNGRYRTILDEYDTQTKNKIWDVLIFLYPFISFYVSFKLLKMNNSTIYLTLSALLLLEVYAYFNPKKR
;
A
#
# COMPACT_ATOMS: atom_id res chain seq x y z
N MET A 1 16.92 -9.74 -4.21
CA MET A 1 15.93 -8.67 -4.48
C MET A 1 15.17 -8.40 -3.19
N ASN A 2 15.24 -7.19 -2.65
CA ASN A 2 14.45 -6.84 -1.47
C ASN A 2 12.99 -6.59 -1.92
N ILE A 3 12.09 -7.54 -1.65
CA ILE A 3 10.68 -7.48 -2.09
C ILE A 3 10.02 -6.18 -1.63
N PHE A 4 10.36 -5.70 -0.44
CA PHE A 4 9.80 -4.46 0.10
C PHE A 4 10.21 -3.22 -0.72
N ASN A 5 11.48 -3.13 -1.11
CA ASN A 5 11.98 -2.07 -1.99
C ASN A 5 11.33 -2.13 -3.37
N PHE A 6 11.14 -3.35 -3.89
CA PHE A 6 10.53 -3.56 -5.19
C PHE A 6 9.03 -3.20 -5.22
N VAL A 7 8.27 -3.56 -4.17
CA VAL A 7 6.88 -3.12 -3.98
C VAL A 7 6.80 -1.60 -3.93
N PHE A 8 7.67 -0.97 -3.13
CA PHE A 8 7.77 0.49 -3.07
C PHE A 8 8.02 1.11 -4.44
N TYR A 9 9.00 0.61 -5.19
CA TYR A 9 9.33 1.09 -6.54
C TYR A 9 8.12 1.05 -7.49
N LYS A 10 7.40 -0.07 -7.53
CA LYS A 10 6.25 -0.22 -8.42
C LYS A 10 5.08 0.68 -8.02
N MET A 11 4.80 0.77 -6.72
CA MET A 11 3.78 1.70 -6.21
C MET A 11 4.17 3.15 -6.53
N TYR A 12 5.44 3.52 -6.32
CA TYR A 12 5.96 4.85 -6.66
C TYR A 12 5.74 5.19 -8.13
N LYS A 13 6.06 4.27 -9.05
CA LYS A 13 5.83 4.50 -10.49
C LYS A 13 4.35 4.69 -10.83
N SER A 14 3.43 4.11 -10.07
CA SER A 14 1.99 4.34 -10.22
C SER A 14 1.60 5.71 -9.63
N THR A 15 1.98 5.97 -8.38
CA THR A 15 1.68 7.22 -7.67
C THR A 15 2.27 8.45 -8.35
N ALA A 16 3.47 8.36 -8.91
CA ALA A 16 4.13 9.44 -9.66
C ALA A 16 3.45 9.81 -10.98
N ARG A 17 2.46 9.04 -11.44
CA ARG A 17 1.62 9.42 -12.60
C ARG A 17 0.44 10.30 -12.23
N VAL A 18 0.06 10.30 -10.95
CA VAL A 18 -1.16 10.97 -10.44
C VAL A 18 -0.88 12.06 -9.42
N ASN A 19 0.26 12.00 -8.73
CA ASN A 19 0.69 12.96 -7.72
C ASN A 19 2.05 13.55 -8.08
N ASP A 20 2.05 14.84 -8.43
CA ASP A 20 3.25 15.55 -8.91
C ASP A 20 4.05 16.23 -7.78
N LEU A 21 3.43 16.47 -6.62
CA LEU A 21 4.08 17.28 -5.56
C LEU A 21 5.12 16.47 -4.78
N SER A 22 4.76 15.27 -4.34
CA SER A 22 5.63 14.39 -3.53
C SER A 22 5.18 12.93 -3.65
N PRO A 23 5.39 12.29 -4.82
CA PRO A 23 4.96 10.92 -5.05
C PRO A 23 5.60 9.93 -4.07
N GLU A 24 6.82 10.17 -3.62
CA GLU A 24 7.49 9.37 -2.59
C GLU A 24 6.74 9.39 -1.26
N ILE A 25 6.30 10.57 -0.80
CA ILE A 25 5.55 10.70 0.46
C ILE A 25 4.21 9.97 0.35
N ALA A 26 3.48 10.18 -0.73
CA ALA A 26 2.20 9.50 -0.95
C ALA A 26 2.37 7.98 -1.04
N THR A 27 3.44 7.51 -1.68
CA THR A 27 3.77 6.08 -1.75
C THR A 27 4.07 5.50 -0.37
N ILE A 28 4.86 6.21 0.46
CA ILE A 28 5.17 5.80 1.83
C ILE A 28 3.89 5.70 2.68
N ILE A 29 3.01 6.70 2.59
CA ILE A 29 1.73 6.70 3.30
C ILE A 29 0.88 5.51 2.87
N PHE A 30 0.72 5.30 1.56
CA PHE A 30 -0.09 4.22 1.02
C PHE A 30 0.45 2.84 1.42
N LEU A 31 1.76 2.64 1.30
CA LEU A 31 2.42 1.41 1.73
C LEU A 31 2.25 1.16 3.24
N SER A 32 2.30 2.23 4.05
CA SER A 32 2.08 2.15 5.49
C SER A 32 0.64 1.72 5.83
N VAL A 33 -0.35 2.23 5.10
CA VAL A 33 -1.75 1.80 5.24
C VAL A 33 -1.90 0.31 4.89
N ILE A 34 -1.29 -0.14 3.79
CA ILE A 34 -1.34 -1.56 3.40
C ILE A 34 -0.65 -2.46 4.44
N MET A 35 0.52 -2.06 4.94
CA MET A 35 1.20 -2.78 6.01
C MET A 35 0.34 -2.83 7.28
N PHE A 36 -0.27 -1.71 7.66
CA PHE A 36 -1.20 -1.66 8.78
C PHE A 36 -2.36 -2.63 8.59
N LEU A 37 -3.00 -2.68 7.41
CA LEU A 37 -4.08 -3.62 7.11
C LEU A 37 -3.65 -5.08 7.24
N ASN A 38 -2.44 -5.41 6.79
CA ASN A 38 -1.89 -6.77 6.91
C ASN A 38 -1.60 -7.13 8.37
N VAL A 39 -0.94 -6.23 9.13
CA VAL A 39 -0.70 -6.44 10.57
C VAL A 39 -2.02 -6.59 11.31
N PHE A 40 -2.99 -5.71 11.03
CA PHE A 40 -4.32 -5.76 11.61
C PHE A 40 -5.05 -7.06 11.28
N SER A 41 -4.91 -7.57 10.06
CA SER A 41 -5.47 -8.87 9.66
C SER A 41 -4.83 -10.02 10.43
N VAL A 42 -3.52 -9.99 10.68
CA VAL A 42 -2.83 -10.98 11.52
C VAL A 42 -3.33 -10.93 12.97
N LEU A 43 -3.52 -9.74 13.54
CA LEU A 43 -4.08 -9.58 14.89
C LEU A 43 -5.48 -10.18 14.99
N LEU A 44 -6.32 -9.96 13.97
CA LEU A 44 -7.65 -10.54 13.87
C LEU A 44 -7.63 -12.07 13.79
N LEU A 45 -6.73 -12.65 12.99
CA LEU A 45 -6.54 -14.10 12.91
C LEU A 45 -6.10 -14.71 14.25
N GLY A 46 -5.34 -13.96 15.04
CA GLY A 46 -4.96 -14.34 16.40
C GLY A 46 -6.09 -14.25 17.43
N ASN A 47 -7.34 -14.00 17.03
CA ASN A 47 -8.50 -13.76 17.90
C ASN A 47 -8.30 -12.61 18.89
N ILE A 48 -7.41 -11.66 18.60
CA ILE A 48 -7.25 -10.47 19.43
C ILE A 48 -8.43 -9.55 19.10
N SER A 49 -9.38 -9.46 20.04
CA SER A 49 -10.54 -8.59 19.86
C SER A 49 -10.10 -7.13 19.68
N ILE A 50 -10.58 -6.49 18.61
CA ILE A 50 -10.33 -5.08 18.31
C ILE A 50 -10.88 -4.19 19.44
N GLU A 51 -12.00 -4.60 20.02
CA GLU A 51 -12.66 -3.92 21.15
C GLU A 51 -11.72 -3.84 22.35
N ASN A 52 -10.91 -4.88 22.59
CA ASN A 52 -9.96 -4.93 23.70
C ASN A 52 -8.67 -4.11 23.45
N ILE A 53 -8.29 -3.91 22.19
CA ILE A 53 -7.11 -3.10 21.84
C ILE A 53 -7.39 -1.62 22.14
N GLY A 54 -8.61 -1.15 21.84
CA GLY A 54 -9.00 0.24 22.02
C GLY A 54 -8.44 1.16 20.94
N ARG A 55 -9.23 2.18 20.57
CA ARG A 55 -8.96 3.08 19.44
C ARG A 55 -7.57 3.75 19.49
N ASN A 56 -7.13 4.16 20.67
CA ASN A 56 -5.83 4.83 20.85
C ASN A 56 -4.64 3.92 20.50
N LYS A 57 -4.70 2.63 20.83
CA LYS A 57 -3.61 1.68 20.50
C LYS A 57 -3.58 1.36 19.00
N ILE A 58 -4.73 1.34 18.34
CA ILE A 58 -4.81 1.18 16.88
C ILE A 58 -4.15 2.35 16.18
N PHE A 59 -4.46 3.58 16.60
CA PHE A 59 -3.80 4.77 16.06
C PHE A 59 -2.30 4.76 16.35
N LEU A 60 -1.89 4.40 17.56
CA LEU A 60 -0.48 4.26 17.91
C LEU A 60 0.24 3.26 16.99
N LEU A 61 -0.38 2.09 16.73
CA LEU A 61 0.17 1.08 15.83
C LEU A 61 0.36 1.63 14.40
N LEU A 62 -0.67 2.30 13.86
CA LEU A 62 -0.59 2.94 12.55
C LEU A 62 0.52 4.01 12.52
N THR A 63 0.62 4.83 13.56
CA THR A 63 1.67 5.85 13.69
C THR A 63 3.07 5.23 13.73
N ILE A 64 3.27 4.15 14.48
CA ILE A 64 4.56 3.44 14.54
C ILE A 64 4.95 2.91 13.16
N ILE A 65 4.03 2.26 12.45
CA ILE A 65 4.27 1.75 11.08
C ILE A 65 4.62 2.92 10.15
N LEU A 66 3.87 4.01 10.22
CA LEU A 66 4.09 5.19 9.40
C LEU A 66 5.48 5.79 9.66
N VAL A 67 5.81 6.08 10.92
CA VAL A 67 7.11 6.65 11.31
C VAL A 67 8.26 5.75 10.89
N PHE A 68 8.13 4.44 11.09
CA PHE A 68 9.15 3.48 10.69
C PHE A 68 9.37 3.49 9.17
N ASN A 69 8.30 3.49 8.37
CA ASN A 69 8.41 3.54 6.92
C ASN A 69 8.98 4.88 6.43
N PHE A 70 8.54 6.00 7.01
CA PHE A 70 9.10 7.32 6.71
C PHE A 70 10.60 7.34 6.98
N TYR A 71 11.01 6.88 8.17
CA TYR A 71 12.43 6.77 8.50
C TYR A 71 13.15 5.85 7.52
N TYR A 72 12.65 4.65 7.25
CA TYR A 72 13.31 3.70 6.35
C TYR A 72 13.52 4.27 4.94
N PHE A 73 12.51 4.87 4.32
CA PHE A 73 12.58 5.32 2.93
C PHE A 73 13.24 6.70 2.75
N LEU A 74 13.01 7.64 3.67
CA LEU A 74 13.54 9.00 3.54
C LEU A 74 14.94 9.15 4.14
N ASN A 75 15.32 8.32 5.11
CA ASN A 75 16.65 8.42 5.73
C ASN A 75 17.74 8.24 4.68
N ASN A 76 18.68 9.18 4.65
CA ASN A 76 19.78 9.24 3.68
C ASN A 76 19.35 9.17 2.20
N GLY A 77 18.10 9.56 1.88
CA GLY A 77 17.60 9.52 0.51
C GLY A 77 17.47 8.11 -0.08
N ARG A 78 17.34 7.08 0.77
CA ARG A 78 17.28 5.66 0.37
C ARG A 78 16.27 5.39 -0.75
N TYR A 79 15.12 6.08 -0.75
CA TYR A 79 14.13 5.95 -1.81
C TYR A 79 14.72 6.19 -3.21
N ARG A 80 15.66 7.13 -3.37
CA ARG A 80 16.31 7.41 -4.67
C ARG A 80 17.16 6.23 -5.14
N THR A 81 17.97 5.69 -4.23
CA THR A 81 18.77 4.48 -4.50
C THR A 81 17.89 3.32 -4.96
N ILE A 82 16.72 3.15 -4.35
CA ILE A 82 15.74 2.14 -4.76
C ILE A 82 15.26 2.42 -6.20
N LEU A 83 14.90 3.66 -6.54
CA LEU A 83 14.46 3.99 -7.90
C LEU A 83 15.53 3.69 -8.94
N ASP A 84 16.78 4.08 -8.67
CA ASP A 84 17.91 3.85 -9.58
C ASP A 84 18.22 2.35 -9.75
N GLU A 85 18.18 1.58 -8.65
CA GLU A 85 18.41 0.13 -8.65
C GLU A 85 17.38 -0.62 -9.49
N TYR A 86 16.12 -0.22 -9.45
CA TYR A 86 15.03 -0.94 -10.11
C TYR A 86 14.65 -0.37 -11.49
N ASP A 87 15.03 0.87 -11.83
CA ASP A 87 14.86 1.40 -13.19
C ASP A 87 15.77 0.72 -14.22
N THR A 88 16.90 0.15 -13.77
CA THR A 88 17.83 -0.59 -14.63
C THR A 88 17.48 -2.07 -14.80
N GLN A 89 16.52 -2.59 -14.04
CA GLN A 89 16.12 -4.00 -14.09
C GLN A 89 15.10 -4.28 -15.21
N THR A 90 15.22 -5.44 -15.84
CA THR A 90 14.34 -5.87 -16.93
C THR A 90 12.89 -6.02 -16.46
N LYS A 91 11.95 -5.52 -17.28
CA LYS A 91 10.51 -5.55 -16.96
C LYS A 91 9.99 -6.99 -16.88
N ASN A 92 9.65 -7.44 -15.68
CA ASN A 92 8.94 -8.71 -15.49
C ASN A 92 7.44 -8.46 -15.27
N LYS A 93 6.65 -8.80 -16.28
CA LYS A 93 5.19 -8.57 -16.30
C LYS A 93 4.44 -9.32 -15.18
N ILE A 94 4.93 -10.47 -14.74
CA ILE A 94 4.26 -11.28 -13.71
C ILE A 94 4.30 -10.53 -12.37
N TRP A 95 5.47 -10.00 -12.04
CA TRP A 95 5.67 -9.21 -10.83
C TRP A 95 4.84 -7.92 -10.82
N ASP A 96 4.64 -7.30 -11.97
CA ASP A 96 3.78 -6.13 -12.11
C ASP A 96 2.33 -6.45 -11.73
N VAL A 97 1.81 -7.58 -12.21
CA VAL A 97 0.45 -8.03 -11.88
C VAL A 97 0.32 -8.38 -10.40
N LEU A 98 1.31 -9.08 -9.83
CA LEU A 98 1.27 -9.44 -8.40
C LEU A 98 1.26 -8.22 -7.49
N ILE A 99 2.07 -7.20 -7.81
CA ILE A 99 2.11 -5.97 -7.01
C ILE A 99 0.84 -5.14 -7.21
N PHE A 100 0.30 -5.10 -8.42
CA PHE A 100 -0.99 -4.48 -8.68
C PHE A 100 -2.10 -5.12 -7.85
N LEU A 101 -2.13 -6.45 -7.73
CA LEU A 101 -3.14 -7.17 -6.94
C LEU A 101 -2.93 -7.03 -5.42
N TYR A 102 -1.73 -6.69 -4.97
CA TYR A 102 -1.38 -6.70 -3.55
C TYR A 102 -2.29 -5.81 -2.66
N PRO A 103 -2.56 -4.53 -2.99
CA PRO A 103 -3.52 -3.72 -2.24
C PRO A 103 -4.91 -4.36 -2.17
N PHE A 104 -5.42 -4.87 -3.30
CA PHE A 104 -6.75 -5.48 -3.37
C PHE A 104 -6.86 -6.72 -2.48
N ILE A 105 -5.82 -7.56 -2.46
CA ILE A 105 -5.75 -8.74 -1.59
C ILE A 105 -5.73 -8.30 -0.12
N SER A 106 -4.91 -7.30 0.24
CA SER A 106 -4.84 -6.78 1.62
C SER A 106 -6.19 -6.23 2.10
N PHE A 107 -6.87 -5.44 1.28
CA PHE A 107 -8.22 -4.94 1.61
C PHE A 107 -9.24 -6.09 1.70
N TYR A 108 -9.24 -7.01 0.73
CA TYR A 108 -10.15 -8.15 0.72
C TYR A 108 -10.04 -9.00 1.98
N VAL A 109 -8.81 -9.39 2.35
CA VAL A 109 -8.56 -10.20 3.56
C VAL A 109 -9.03 -9.45 4.80
N SER A 110 -8.66 -8.17 4.93
CA SER A 110 -9.04 -7.36 6.10
C SER A 110 -10.56 -7.23 6.24
N PHE A 111 -11.27 -6.88 5.16
CA PHE A 111 -12.73 -6.75 5.18
C PHE A 111 -13.43 -8.08 5.43
N LYS A 112 -12.89 -9.19 4.91
CA LYS A 112 -13.45 -10.51 5.12
C LYS A 112 -13.33 -10.94 6.59
N LEU A 113 -12.20 -10.66 7.23
CA LEU A 113 -11.99 -10.92 8.65
C LEU A 113 -12.88 -10.05 9.55
N LEU A 114 -13.18 -8.82 9.11
CA LEU A 114 -14.16 -7.95 9.75
C LEU A 114 -15.62 -8.37 9.52
N LYS A 115 -15.87 -9.51 8.88
CA LYS A 115 -17.19 -10.05 8.56
C LYS A 115 -18.07 -9.09 7.77
N MET A 116 -17.46 -8.22 6.98
CA MET A 116 -18.16 -7.30 6.09
C MET A 116 -18.89 -8.08 4.98
N ASN A 117 -20.06 -7.61 4.56
CA ASN A 117 -20.84 -8.30 3.53
C ASN A 117 -20.07 -8.33 2.20
N ASN A 118 -20.06 -9.49 1.53
CA ASN A 118 -19.41 -9.71 0.24
C ASN A 118 -19.82 -8.63 -0.79
N SER A 119 -21.10 -8.26 -0.85
CA SER A 119 -21.58 -7.23 -1.78
C SER A 119 -20.87 -5.89 -1.55
N THR A 120 -20.68 -5.50 -0.27
CA THR A 120 -19.99 -4.25 0.09
C THR A 120 -18.49 -4.34 -0.19
N ILE A 121 -17.88 -5.51 0.04
CA ILE A 121 -16.46 -5.76 -0.30
C ILE A 121 -16.25 -5.58 -1.80
N TYR A 122 -17.04 -6.25 -2.64
CA TYR A 122 -16.89 -6.18 -4.08
C TYR A 122 -17.17 -4.78 -4.63
N LEU A 123 -18.16 -4.08 -4.09
CA LEU A 123 -18.43 -2.68 -4.46
C LEU A 123 -17.27 -1.75 -4.10
N THR A 124 -16.66 -1.94 -2.94
CA THR A 124 -15.52 -1.10 -2.50
C THR A 124 -14.29 -1.36 -3.36
N LEU A 125 -13.97 -2.64 -3.61
CA LEU A 125 -12.81 -3.02 -4.43
C LEU A 125 -13.00 -2.63 -5.90
N SER A 126 -14.21 -2.75 -6.44
CA SER A 126 -14.48 -2.31 -7.81
C SER A 126 -14.40 -0.79 -7.96
N ALA A 127 -14.89 -0.02 -6.97
CA ALA A 127 -14.72 1.43 -6.96
C ALA A 127 -13.24 1.83 -6.90
N LEU A 128 -12.43 1.14 -6.09
CA LEU A 128 -10.98 1.33 -6.00
C LEU A 128 -10.30 1.03 -7.35
N LEU A 129 -10.66 -0.09 -7.99
CA LEU A 129 -10.15 -0.47 -9.30
C LEU A 129 -10.52 0.56 -10.38
N LEU A 130 -11.77 1.01 -10.41
CA LEU A 130 -12.23 2.03 -11.36
C LEU A 130 -11.48 3.35 -11.16
N LEU A 131 -11.22 3.73 -9.92
CA LEU A 131 -10.45 4.94 -9.61
C LEU A 131 -9.00 4.82 -10.10
N GLU A 132 -8.37 3.65 -9.92
CA GLU A 132 -7.02 3.39 -10.42
C GLU A 132 -6.95 3.36 -11.95
N VAL A 133 -7.94 2.73 -12.60
CA VAL A 133 -8.07 2.73 -14.07
C VAL A 133 -8.29 4.15 -14.60
N TYR A 134 -9.17 4.92 -13.96
CA TYR A 134 -9.42 6.31 -14.32
C TYR A 134 -8.15 7.17 -14.20
N ALA A 135 -7.43 7.02 -13.09
CA ALA A 135 -6.14 7.65 -12.85
C ALA A 135 -5.10 7.29 -13.92
N TYR A 136 -5.10 6.03 -14.39
CA TYR A 136 -4.20 5.57 -15.44
C TYR A 136 -4.47 6.24 -16.79
N PHE A 137 -5.74 6.43 -17.16
CA PHE A 137 -6.13 7.00 -18.45
C PHE A 137 -6.16 8.53 -18.48
N ASN A 138 -6.33 9.19 -17.33
CA ASN A 138 -6.27 10.64 -17.18
C ASN A 138 -5.10 11.07 -16.29
N PRO A 139 -3.83 10.82 -16.71
CA PRO A 139 -2.69 11.36 -16.00
C PRO A 139 -2.76 12.89 -16.04
N LYS A 140 -2.48 13.55 -14.91
CA LYS A 140 -2.35 15.02 -14.89
C LYS A 140 -1.27 15.42 -15.91
N LYS A 141 -1.61 16.36 -16.80
CA LYS A 141 -0.66 16.93 -17.76
C LYS A 141 0.34 17.80 -16.98
N ARG A 142 1.62 17.53 -17.20
CA ARG A 142 2.77 18.31 -16.71
C ARG A 142 2.72 19.75 -17.21
#